data_AF-A0A386C8Z5-F1
#
_entry.id   AF-A0A386C8Z5-F1
#
_cell.length_a   1.000
_cell.length_b   1.000
_cell.length_c   1.000
_cell.angle_alpha   90.00
_cell.angle_beta   90.00
_cell.angle_gamma   90.00
#
_symmetry.space_group_name_H-M   'P 1'
#
loop_
_entity.id
_entity.type
_entity.pdbx_description
1 polymer ?
#
loop_
_entity_poly.entity_id
_entity_poly.type
_entity_poly.pdbx_seq_one_letter_code
_entity_poly.pdbx_strand_id
1 'polypeptide(L)'
;MGLDPDLYPLLASSQTVTGGSNVIGLQDPTLDGLLRAARGPGTPPERAAAYAALQKQLAKGRYVLPLAFADESIVVRDTLQGAAISQVADRLIDFGMC
;
A
#
# COMPACT_ATOMS: atom_id res chain seq x y z
N MET A 1 11.56 4.99 -9.56
CA MET A 1 10.23 5.03 -10.21
C MET A 1 9.32 4.20 -9.31
N GLY A 2 8.59 4.85 -8.42
CA GLY A 2 7.94 4.18 -7.28
C GLY A 2 6.87 3.18 -7.71
N LEU A 3 6.86 2.02 -7.06
CA LEU A 3 5.70 1.13 -7.04
C LEU A 3 4.57 1.91 -6.37
N ASP A 4 3.51 2.20 -7.13
CA ASP A 4 2.33 2.81 -6.54
C ASP A 4 1.76 1.82 -5.49
N PRO A 5 1.37 2.29 -4.29
CA PRO A 5 0.98 1.39 -3.20
C PRO A 5 -0.33 0.66 -3.50
N ASP A 6 -0.29 -0.67 -3.54
CA ASP A 6 -1.48 -1.50 -3.79
C ASP A 6 -2.38 -1.58 -2.54
N LEU A 7 -3.52 -0.89 -2.60
CA LEU A 7 -4.52 -0.86 -1.53
C LEU A 7 -5.54 -2.01 -1.62
N TYR A 8 -5.51 -2.82 -2.69
CA TYR A 8 -6.47 -3.90 -2.90
C TYR A 8 -6.56 -4.87 -1.71
N PRO A 9 -5.45 -5.35 -1.11
CA PRO A 9 -5.52 -6.29 0.02
C PRO A 9 -6.25 -5.72 1.24
N LEU A 10 -6.20 -4.40 1.43
CA LEU A 10 -6.75 -3.74 2.62
C LEU A 10 -8.21 -3.33 2.46
N LEU A 11 -8.65 -2.98 1.25
CA LEU A 11 -9.93 -2.30 1.03
C LEU A 11 -10.91 -3.03 0.12
N ALA A 12 -10.47 -4.02 -0.65
CA ALA A 12 -11.37 -4.70 -1.58
C ALA A 12 -12.45 -5.49 -0.82
N SER A 13 -13.68 -5.51 -1.34
CA SER A 13 -14.80 -6.25 -0.72
C SER A 13 -14.50 -7.75 -0.62
N SER A 14 -13.74 -8.30 -1.57
CA SER A 14 -13.28 -9.70 -1.54
C SER A 14 -12.40 -10.04 -0.33
N GLN A 15 -11.89 -9.05 0.39
CA GLN A 15 -11.01 -9.21 1.55
C GLN A 15 -11.75 -9.15 2.88
N THR A 16 -13.10 -9.16 2.90
CA THR A 16 -13.91 -9.20 4.14
C THR A 16 -14.15 -10.62 4.67
N VAL A 17 -13.70 -11.65 3.96
CA VAL A 17 -13.85 -13.06 4.37
C VAL A 17 -12.83 -13.44 5.45
N THR A 18 -13.07 -14.53 6.18
CA THR A 18 -12.13 -15.07 7.18
C THR A 18 -10.73 -15.20 6.58
N GLY A 19 -9.75 -14.48 7.12
CA GLY A 19 -8.35 -14.43 6.64
C GLY A 19 -8.03 -13.28 5.68
N GLY A 20 -9.00 -12.47 5.26
CA GLY A 20 -8.78 -11.24 4.50
C GLY A 20 -8.43 -10.04 5.37
N SER A 21 -7.80 -9.02 4.78
CA SER A 21 -7.27 -7.86 5.52
C SER A 21 -8.21 -6.65 5.56
N ASN A 22 -9.40 -6.74 4.95
CA ASN A 22 -10.43 -5.71 5.07
C ASN A 22 -11.23 -5.92 6.36
N VAL A 23 -10.61 -5.53 7.47
CA VAL A 23 -11.15 -5.66 8.83
C VAL A 23 -12.29 -4.69 9.13
N ILE A 24 -12.48 -3.67 8.29
CA ILE A 24 -13.55 -2.68 8.42
C ILE A 24 -14.86 -3.14 7.76
N GLY A 25 -14.86 -4.28 7.07
CA GLY A 25 -16.05 -4.81 6.40
C GLY A 25 -16.52 -3.98 5.20
N LEU A 26 -15.62 -3.22 4.57
CA LEU A 26 -15.97 -2.34 3.46
C LEU A 26 -16.44 -3.15 2.25
N GLN A 27 -17.65 -2.86 1.78
CA GLN A 27 -18.24 -3.47 0.59
C GLN A 27 -18.74 -2.37 -0.36
N ASP A 28 -17.93 -2.05 -1.38
CA ASP A 28 -18.25 -1.03 -2.38
C ASP A 28 -17.79 -1.51 -3.77
N PRO A 29 -18.71 -1.93 -4.65
CA PRO A 29 -18.36 -2.45 -5.97
C PRO A 29 -17.75 -1.38 -6.90
N THR A 30 -18.06 -0.10 -6.68
CA THR A 30 -17.45 1.01 -7.42
C THR A 30 -15.99 1.16 -7.02
N LEU A 31 -15.72 1.12 -5.71
CA LEU A 31 -14.36 1.13 -5.18
C LEU A 31 -13.56 -0.10 -5.63
N ASP A 32 -14.16 -1.29 -5.65
CA ASP A 32 -13.51 -2.51 -6.15
C ASP A 32 -13.09 -2.38 -7.63
N GLY A 33 -13.89 -1.69 -8.44
CA GLY A 33 -13.53 -1.35 -9.82
C GLY A 33 -12.27 -0.48 -9.89
N LEU A 34 -12.21 0.57 -9.06
CA LEU A 34 -11.06 1.49 -9.01
C LEU A 34 -9.79 0.83 -8.46
N LEU A 35 -9.92 -0.01 -7.42
CA LEU A 35 -8.80 -0.78 -6.86
C LEU A 35 -8.19 -1.73 -7.90
N ARG A 36 -9.03 -2.41 -8.71
CA ARG A 36 -8.54 -3.26 -9.81
C ARG A 36 -7.87 -2.46 -10.92
N ALA A 37 -8.41 -1.30 -11.26
CA ALA A 37 -7.83 -0.42 -12.29
C ALA A 37 -6.47 0.12 -11.86
N ALA A 38 -6.32 0.55 -10.61
CA ALA A 38 -5.07 1.12 -10.08
C ALA A 38 -3.91 0.10 -10.07
N ARG A 39 -4.18 -1.18 -9.81
CA ARG A 39 -3.17 -2.26 -9.85
C ARG A 39 -2.97 -2.89 -11.24
N GLY A 40 -3.78 -2.48 -12.22
CA GLY A 40 -3.71 -3.02 -13.57
C GLY A 40 -2.44 -2.56 -14.32
N PRO A 41 -2.04 -3.27 -15.39
CA PRO A 41 -0.95 -2.82 -16.24
C PRO A 41 -1.33 -1.53 -16.97
N GLY A 42 -0.35 -0.67 -17.26
CA GLY A 42 -0.55 0.57 -18.01
C GLY A 42 0.74 1.39 -18.11
N THR A 43 0.73 2.36 -19.03
CA THR A 43 1.78 3.38 -19.13
C THR A 43 1.81 4.25 -17.87
N PRO A 44 2.94 4.92 -17.55
CA PRO A 44 3.02 5.82 -16.39
C PRO A 44 1.87 6.84 -16.28
N PRO A 45 1.43 7.55 -17.34
CA PRO A 45 0.30 8.47 -17.23
C PRO A 45 -1.04 7.76 -16.99
N GLU A 46 -1.25 6.57 -17.54
CA GLU A 46 -2.48 5.78 -17.31
C GLU A 46 -2.57 5.31 -15.86
N ARG A 47 -1.47 4.82 -15.29
CA ARG A 47 -1.43 4.43 -13.88
C ARG A 47 -1.66 5.63 -12.96
N ALA A 48 -1.01 6.76 -13.24
CA ALA A 48 -1.20 7.99 -12.47
C ALA A 48 -2.67 8.46 -12.50
N ALA A 49 -3.33 8.38 -13.66
CA ALA A 49 -4.75 8.71 -13.77
C ALA A 49 -5.65 7.74 -12.99
N ALA A 50 -5.36 6.44 -13.05
CA ALA A 50 -6.09 5.41 -12.30
C ALA A 50 -5.94 5.61 -10.78
N TYR A 51 -4.74 5.89 -10.30
CA TYR A 51 -4.49 6.22 -8.90
C TYR A 51 -5.15 7.53 -8.46
N ALA A 52 -5.11 8.57 -9.28
CA ALA A 52 -5.78 9.82 -8.98
C ALA A 52 -7.31 9.65 -8.87
N ALA A 53 -7.91 8.79 -9.71
CA ALA A 53 -9.32 8.45 -9.61
C ALA A 53 -9.65 7.68 -8.32
N LEU A 54 -8.81 6.71 -7.95
CA LEU A 54 -8.92 5.98 -6.69
C LEU A 54 -8.82 6.93 -5.47
N GLN A 55 -7.81 7.81 -5.44
CA GLN A 55 -7.64 8.80 -4.36
C GLN A 55 -8.84 9.74 -4.22
N LYS A 56 -9.40 10.23 -5.35
CA LYS A 56 -10.60 11.06 -5.35
C LYS A 56 -11.82 10.33 -4.77
N GLN A 57 -11.94 9.03 -5.02
CA GLN A 57 -13.02 8.24 -4.42
C GLN A 57 -12.80 8.01 -2.93
N LEU A 58 -11.58 7.68 -2.51
CA LEU A 58 -11.23 7.50 -1.11
C LEU A 58 -11.44 8.77 -0.29
N ALA A 59 -11.14 9.94 -0.85
CA ALA A 59 -11.34 11.23 -0.19
C ALA A 59 -12.82 11.57 0.08
N LYS A 60 -13.76 10.95 -0.64
CA LYS A 60 -15.21 11.16 -0.43
C LYS A 60 -15.76 10.34 0.73
N GLY A 61 -15.14 9.21 1.03
CA GLY A 61 -15.61 8.32 2.09
C GLY A 61 -14.82 8.47 3.38
N ARG A 62 -15.48 8.23 4.52
CA ARG A 62 -14.82 8.04 5.82
C ARG A 62 -14.50 6.56 6.02
N TYR A 63 -13.71 5.98 5.10
CA TYR A 63 -13.40 4.54 5.12
C TYR A 63 -12.37 4.16 6.19
N VAL A 64 -11.36 5.02 6.39
CA VAL A 64 -10.31 4.83 7.38
C VAL A 64 -10.03 6.18 8.04
N LEU A 65 -9.95 6.21 9.36
CA LEU A 65 -9.44 7.37 10.09
C LEU A 65 -7.96 7.10 10.40
N PRO A 66 -7.00 7.73 9.72
CA PRO A 66 -5.59 7.55 10.04
C PRO A 66 -5.34 8.10 11.45
N LEU A 67 -5.03 7.22 12.40
CA LEU A 67 -4.78 7.61 13.79
C LEU A 67 -3.38 8.20 13.97
N ALA A 68 -2.39 7.66 13.26
CA ALA A 68 -1.02 8.15 13.21
C ALA A 68 -0.26 7.50 12.03
N PHE A 69 0.83 8.14 11.61
CA PHE A 69 1.88 7.48 10.85
C PHE A 69 2.90 6.95 11.85
N ALA A 70 3.23 5.66 11.77
CA ALA A 70 4.20 5.06 12.68
C ALA A 70 5.62 5.54 12.34
N ASP A 71 6.34 6.00 13.35
CA ASP A 71 7.79 6.18 13.29
C ASP A 71 8.44 4.87 13.77
N GLU A 72 9.23 4.23 12.91
CA GLU A 72 9.89 2.95 13.24
C GLU A 72 11.25 3.19 13.88
N SER A 73 11.38 2.86 15.17
CA SER A 73 12.66 2.86 15.88
C SER A 73 13.26 1.45 15.90
N ILE A 74 14.48 1.28 15.37
CA ILE A 74 15.21 0.01 15.38
C ILE A 74 16.43 0.13 16.30
N VAL A 75 16.55 -0.76 17.29
CA VAL A 75 17.75 -0.86 18.15
C VAL A 75 18.64 -1.97 17.61
N VAL A 76 19.87 -1.62 17.23
CA VAL A 76 20.85 -2.56 16.69
C VAL A 76 22.03 -2.74 17.65
N ARG A 77 22.68 -3.90 17.59
CA ARG A 77 23.95 -4.11 18.29
C ARG A 77 25.06 -3.32 17.59
N ASP A 78 26.06 -2.90 18.37
CA ASP A 78 27.21 -2.10 17.92
C ASP A 78 28.09 -2.80 16.86
N THR A 79 27.99 -4.12 16.74
CA THR A 79 28.69 -4.92 15.72
C THR A 79 28.02 -4.87 14.34
N LEU A 80 26.82 -4.31 14.22
CA LEU A 80 26.10 -4.25 12.96
C LEU A 80 26.66 -3.13 12.07
N GLN A 81 27.23 -3.50 10.93
CA GLN A 81 27.69 -2.56 9.90
C GLN A 81 26.80 -2.66 8.67
N GLY A 82 26.54 -1.53 8.00
CA GLY A 82 25.80 -1.49 6.74
C GLY A 82 24.27 -1.54 6.87
N ALA A 83 23.70 -1.39 8.06
CA ALA A 83 22.24 -1.31 8.21
C ALA A 83 21.70 0.03 7.68
N ALA A 84 20.78 -0.05 6.73
CA ALA A 84 20.02 1.10 6.23
C ALA A 84 18.52 0.81 6.43
N ILE A 85 17.81 1.77 7.05
CA ILE A 85 16.35 1.73 7.12
C ILE A 85 15.83 2.18 5.75
N SER A 86 15.24 1.25 5.01
CA SER A 86 14.55 1.55 3.76
C SER A 86 13.05 1.61 4.02
N GLN A 87 12.43 2.74 3.67
CA GLN A 87 10.97 2.83 3.62
C GLN A 87 10.48 1.75 2.65
N VAL A 88 9.65 0.82 3.12
CA VAL A 88 9.14 -0.29 2.31
C VAL A 88 8.10 0.23 1.32
N ALA A 89 8.60 0.89 0.29
CA ALA A 89 8.01 0.97 -1.04
C ALA A 89 9.00 0.50 -2.12
N ASP A 90 10.29 0.29 -1.77
CA ASP A 90 11.29 -0.24 -2.69
C ASP A 90 12.42 -1.00 -1.95
N ARG A 91 12.84 -2.10 -2.59
CA ARG A 91 13.88 -3.11 -2.25
C ARG A 91 13.63 -4.11 -1.11
N LEU A 92 13.36 -5.34 -1.54
CA LEU A 92 13.86 -6.54 -0.85
C LEU A 92 15.37 -6.38 -0.61
N ILE A 93 15.75 -6.43 0.66
CA ILE A 93 17.02 -6.90 1.23
C ILE A 93 18.10 -7.23 0.17
N ASP A 94 19.06 -6.32 -0.02
CA ASP A 94 20.32 -6.62 -0.70
C ASP A 94 21.35 -6.95 0.38
N PHE A 95 21.50 -8.24 0.71
CA PHE A 95 22.66 -8.72 1.45
C PHE A 95 23.85 -8.70 0.51
N GLY A 96 24.52 -7.55 0.42
CA GLY A 96 25.81 -7.41 -0.25
C GLY A 96 26.83 -8.32 0.44
N MET A 97 27.15 -9.44 -0.20
CA MET A 97 28.33 -10.24 0.07
C MET A 97 29.55 -9.64 -0.67
N CYS A 98 30.67 -9.66 0.06
CA CYS A 98 32.06 -9.34 -0.29
C CYS A 98 32.50 -7.88 -0.06
#